data_AF-E8JXS3-F1
#
_entry.id   AF-E8JXS3-F1
#
_cell.length_a   1.000
_cell.length_b   1.000
_cell.length_c   1.000
_cell.angle_alpha   90.00
_cell.angle_beta   90.00
_cell.angle_gamma   90.00
#
_symmetry.space_group_name_H-M   'P 1'
#
loop_
_entity.id
_entity.type
_entity.pdbx_description
1 polymer ?
#
loop_
_entity_poly.entity_id
_entity_poly.type
_entity_poly.pdbx_seq_one_letter_code
_entity_poly.pdbx_strand_id
1 'polypeptide(L)'
;MTKSKYITRLKRSEGQLRGIQKMMEEERDCVDIITQLTAVRSSVDRIIELMITENLTACINEPLGDPQAQKERLEKAVKYLIKRK
;
A
#
# COMPACT_ATOMS: atom_id res chain seq x y z
N MET A 1 10.37 -14.70 2.58
CA MET A 1 11.10 -13.47 2.15
C MET A 1 10.18 -12.27 1.82
N THR A 2 8.85 -12.42 1.80
CA THR A 2 7.86 -11.40 1.38
C THR A 2 7.78 -10.16 2.28
N LYS A 3 7.94 -10.30 3.60
CA LYS A 3 7.93 -9.17 4.55
C LYS A 3 9.05 -8.14 4.28
N SER A 4 10.20 -8.59 3.79
CA SER A 4 11.38 -7.73 3.60
C SER A 4 11.17 -6.66 2.50
N LYS A 5 10.51 -7.03 1.39
CA LYS A 5 10.27 -6.10 0.26
C LYS A 5 9.34 -4.95 0.62
N TYR A 6 8.30 -5.22 1.41
CA TYR A 6 7.36 -4.19 1.86
C TYR A 6 8.00 -3.23 2.84
N ILE A 7 8.75 -3.76 3.82
CA ILE A 7 9.49 -2.95 4.78
C ILE A 7 10.46 -2.01 4.06
N THR A 8 11.18 -2.48 3.04
CA THR A 8 12.08 -1.62 2.25
C THR A 8 11.35 -0.49 1.53
N ARG A 9 10.14 -0.74 0.98
CA ARG A 9 9.32 0.30 0.34
C ARG A 9 8.74 1.29 1.34
N LEU A 10 8.34 0.81 2.52
CA LEU A 10 7.90 1.66 3.62
C LEU A 10 9.03 2.57 4.12
N LYS A 11 10.24 2.04 4.32
CA LYS A 11 11.43 2.83 4.68
C LYS A 11 11.74 3.92 3.67
N ARG A 12 11.55 3.65 2.37
CA ARG A 12 11.70 4.68 1.32
C ARG A 12 10.65 5.79 1.47
N SER A 13 9.40 5.42 1.71
CA SER A 13 8.30 6.38 1.90
C SER A 13 8.49 7.20 3.18
N GLU A 14 9.02 6.58 4.24
CA GLU A 14 9.44 7.27 5.47
C GLU A 14 10.54 8.30 5.20
N GLY A 15 11.56 7.96 4.41
CA GLY A 15 12.60 8.91 4.02
C GLY A 15 12.05 10.09 3.21
N GLN A 16 11.08 9.85 2.32
CA GLN A 16 10.38 10.92 1.60
C GLN A 16 9.59 11.83 2.53
N LEU A 17 8.87 11.27 3.51
CA LEU A 17 8.15 12.06 4.52
C LEU A 17 9.11 12.95 5.34
N ARG A 18 10.28 12.43 5.74
CA ARG A 18 11.31 13.24 6.40
C ARG A 18 11.82 14.37 5.49
N GLY A 19 11.96 14.12 4.19
CA GLY A 19 12.30 15.16 3.22
C GLY A 19 11.23 16.25 3.11
N ILE A 20 9.95 15.87 3.11
CA ILE A 20 8.83 16.81 3.09
C ILE A 20 8.81 17.68 4.34
N GLN A 21 9.07 17.10 5.53
CA GLN A 21 9.17 17.87 6.78
C GLN A 21 10.23 18.98 6.66
N LYS A 22 11.42 18.66 6.13
CA LYS A 22 12.46 19.66 5.88
C LYS A 22 12.03 20.73 4.88
N MET A 23 11.34 20.33 3.80
CA MET A 23 10.80 21.31 2.84
C MET A 23 9.83 22.29 3.50
N MET A 24 9.02 21.82 4.47
CA MET A 24 8.11 22.69 5.23
C MET A 24 8.87 23.62 6.19
N GLU A 25 9.91 23.11 6.86
CA GLU A 25 10.80 23.92 7.71
C GLU A 25 11.58 24.98 6.90
N GLU A 26 11.90 24.68 5.64
CA GLU A 26 12.55 25.58 4.68
C GLU A 26 11.55 26.53 3.97
N GLU A 27 10.27 26.53 4.36
CA GLU A 27 9.20 27.36 3.78
C GLU A 27 9.10 27.24 2.24
N ARG A 28 9.33 26.03 1.71
CA ARG A 28 9.17 25.72 0.28
C ARG A 28 7.74 25.97 -0.21
N ASP A 29 7.61 26.21 -1.51
CA ASP A 29 6.32 26.42 -2.16
C ASP A 29 5.32 25.27 -1.92
N CYS A 30 4.07 25.63 -1.70
CA CYS A 30 2.99 24.68 -1.41
C CYS A 30 2.79 23.64 -2.53
N VAL A 31 2.96 24.02 -3.80
CA VAL A 31 2.80 23.12 -4.95
C VAL A 31 3.88 22.04 -4.93
N ASP A 32 5.11 22.39 -4.56
CA ASP A 32 6.21 21.43 -4.41
C ASP A 32 5.93 20.43 -3.28
N ILE A 33 5.46 20.91 -2.12
CA ILE A 33 5.10 20.08 -0.98
C ILE A 33 3.97 19.11 -1.35
N ILE A 34 2.90 19.61 -1.98
CA ILE A 34 1.77 18.80 -2.45
C ILE A 34 2.24 17.74 -3.46
N THR A 35 3.16 18.11 -4.35
CA THR A 35 3.74 17.18 -5.33
C THR A 35 4.46 16.03 -4.64
N GLN A 36 5.30 16.32 -3.63
CA GLN A 36 6.00 15.29 -2.88
C GLN A 36 5.05 14.43 -2.03
N LEU A 37 4.05 15.02 -1.37
CA LEU A 37 3.03 14.27 -0.63
C LEU A 37 2.25 13.32 -1.55
N THR A 38 1.91 13.76 -2.75
CA THR A 38 1.23 12.93 -3.76
C THR A 38 2.13 11.78 -4.24
N ALA A 39 3.44 12.01 -4.34
CA ALA A 39 4.41 10.95 -4.64
C ALA A 39 4.48 9.91 -3.50
N VAL A 40 4.46 10.34 -2.24
CA VAL A 40 4.40 9.43 -1.07
C VAL A 40 3.09 8.64 -1.07
N ARG A 41 1.95 9.30 -1.26
CA ARG A 41 0.64 8.64 -1.39
C ARG A 41 0.70 7.53 -2.45
N SER A 42 1.18 7.86 -3.64
CA SER A 42 1.33 6.91 -4.76
C SER A 42 2.26 5.74 -4.43
N SER A 43 3.33 5.97 -3.65
CA SER A 43 4.23 4.93 -3.18
C SER A 43 3.53 3.94 -2.24
N VAL A 44 2.78 4.47 -1.25
CA VAL A 44 2.01 3.67 -0.29
C VAL A 44 0.89 2.89 -0.99
N ASP A 45 0.21 3.54 -1.92
CA ASP A 45 -0.83 2.97 -2.76
C ASP A 45 -0.36 1.71 -3.50
N ARG A 46 0.86 1.74 -4.06
CA ARG A 46 1.48 0.55 -4.71
C ARG A 46 1.80 -0.56 -3.71
N ILE A 47 2.16 -0.23 -2.47
CA ILE A 47 2.41 -1.25 -1.44
C ILE A 47 1.10 -1.97 -1.11
N ILE A 48 0.00 -1.21 -0.96
CA ILE A 48 -1.34 -1.74 -0.72
C ILE A 48 -1.76 -2.69 -1.85
N GLU A 49 -1.63 -2.27 -3.12
CA GLU A 49 -1.93 -3.13 -4.29
C GLU A 49 -1.19 -4.46 -4.25
N LEU A 50 0.11 -4.42 -4.00
CA LEU A 50 0.95 -5.62 -3.97
C LEU A 50 0.51 -6.56 -2.85
N MET A 51 0.23 -6.03 -1.65
CA MET A 51 -0.22 -6.84 -0.52
C MET A 51 -1.59 -7.48 -0.78
N ILE A 52 -2.52 -6.75 -1.40
CA ILE A 52 -3.83 -7.30 -1.78
C ILE A 52 -3.66 -8.40 -2.85
N THR A 53 -2.80 -8.17 -3.84
CA THR A 53 -2.52 -9.15 -4.91
C THR A 53 -1.92 -10.44 -4.35
N GLU A 54 -0.97 -10.34 -3.42
CA GLU A 54 -0.40 -11.51 -2.75
C GLU A 54 -1.44 -12.22 -1.88
N ASN A 55 -2.29 -11.48 -1.18
CA ASN A 55 -3.37 -12.07 -0.41
C ASN A 55 -4.37 -12.83 -1.30
N LEU A 56 -4.78 -12.25 -2.43
CA LEU A 56 -5.67 -12.91 -3.41
C LEU A 56 -5.02 -14.16 -4.01
N THR A 57 -3.75 -14.06 -4.39
CA THR A 57 -2.96 -15.20 -4.88
C THR A 57 -2.94 -16.34 -3.86
N ALA A 58 -2.74 -16.02 -2.57
CA ALA A 58 -2.78 -17.00 -1.50
C ALA A 58 -4.19 -17.60 -1.30
N CYS A 59 -5.26 -16.82 -1.46
CA CYS A 59 -6.62 -17.37 -1.41
C CYS A 59 -6.88 -18.40 -2.53
N ILE A 60 -6.30 -18.17 -3.72
CA ILE A 60 -6.47 -19.06 -4.88
C ILE A 60 -5.60 -20.31 -4.73
N ASN A 61 -4.33 -20.15 -4.34
CA ASN A 61 -3.37 -21.25 -4.26
C ASN A 61 -3.57 -22.13 -3.02
N GLU A 62 -4.17 -21.58 -1.97
CA GLU A 62 -4.43 -22.27 -0.69
C GLU A 62 -5.92 -22.15 -0.35
N PRO A 63 -6.81 -22.86 -1.08
CA PRO A 63 -8.24 -22.80 -0.85
C PRO A 63 -8.60 -23.46 0.50
N LEU A 64 -9.59 -22.88 1.18
CA LEU A 64 -10.18 -23.51 2.36
C LEU A 64 -11.05 -24.72 1.94
N GLY A 65 -11.15 -25.70 2.83
CA GLY A 65 -12.00 -26.88 2.62
C GLY A 65 -13.50 -26.57 2.69
N ASP A 66 -13.90 -25.51 3.40
CA ASP A 66 -15.27 -25.02 3.43
C ASP A 66 -15.50 -23.96 2.32
N PRO A 67 -16.42 -24.22 1.36
CA PRO A 67 -16.75 -23.28 0.30
C PRO A 67 -17.26 -21.93 0.80
N GLN A 68 -18.01 -21.90 1.92
CA GLN A 68 -18.57 -20.65 2.44
C GLN A 68 -17.47 -19.77 3.05
N ALA A 69 -16.60 -20.35 3.88
CA ALA A 69 -15.42 -19.64 4.40
C ALA A 69 -14.48 -19.17 3.27
N GLN A 70 -14.30 -19.97 2.21
CA GLN A 70 -13.49 -19.57 1.06
C GLN A 70 -14.08 -18.35 0.34
N LYS A 71 -15.40 -18.33 0.14
CA LYS A 71 -16.11 -17.20 -0.46
C LYS A 71 -15.93 -15.93 0.37
N GLU A 72 -16.14 -16.00 1.69
CA GLU A 72 -15.98 -14.85 2.59
C GLU A 72 -14.55 -14.31 2.59
N ARG A 73 -13.55 -15.21 2.56
CA ARG A 73 -12.13 -14.85 2.47
C ARG A 73 -11.84 -14.06 1.19
N LEU A 74 -12.34 -14.52 0.05
CA LEU A 74 -12.20 -13.85 -1.25
C LEU A 74 -12.92 -12.50 -1.30
N GLU A 75 -14.17 -12.43 -0.82
CA GLU A 75 -14.94 -11.19 -0.77
C GLU A 75 -14.25 -10.12 0.06
N LYS A 76 -13.66 -10.51 1.20
CA LYS A 76 -12.87 -9.59 2.03
C LYS A 76 -11.66 -9.03 1.29
N ALA A 77 -10.93 -9.86 0.54
CA ALA A 77 -9.78 -9.44 -0.24
C ALA A 77 -10.19 -8.48 -1.38
N VAL A 78 -11.26 -8.81 -2.11
CA VAL A 78 -11.81 -7.97 -3.20
C VAL A 78 -12.31 -6.62 -2.68
N LYS A 79 -12.90 -6.58 -1.48
CA LYS A 79 -13.37 -5.34 -0.85
C LYS A 79 -12.27 -4.29 -0.69
N TYR A 80 -11.03 -4.71 -0.46
CA TYR A 80 -9.89 -3.78 -0.38
C TYR A 80 -9.52 -3.16 -1.72
N LEU A 81 -9.82 -3.80 -2.85
CA LEU A 81 -9.60 -3.23 -4.19
C LEU A 81 -10.67 -2.17 -4.53
N ILE A 82 -11.93 -2.44 -4.20
CA ILE A 82 -13.06 -1.58 -4.58
C ILE A 82 -13.05 -0.26 -3.82
N LYS A 83 -12.60 -0.26 -2.55
CA LYS A 83 -12.49 0.94 -1.71
C LYS A 83 -11.44 1.97 -2.18
N ARG A 84 -10.69 1.65 -3.24
CA ARG A 84 -9.60 2.50 -3.75
C ARG A 84 -10.02 3.44 -4.88
N LYS A 85 -11.31 3.47 -5.22
CA LYS A 85 -11.93 4.51 -6.07
C LYS A 85 -12.27 5.76 -5.27
#